data_AF-A0A497FIG8-F1
#
_entry.id   AF-A0A497FIG8-F1
#
_cell.length_a   1.000
_cell.length_b   1.000
_cell.length_c   1.000
_cell.angle_alpha   90.00
_cell.angle_beta   90.00
_cell.angle_gamma   90.00
#
_symmetry.space_group_name_H-M   'P 1'
#
loop_
_entity.id
_entity.type
_entity.pdbx_description
1 polymer ?
#
loop_
_entity_poly.entity_id
_entity_poly.type
_entity_poly.pdbx_seq_one_letter_code
_entity_poly.pdbx_strand_id
1 'polypeptide(L)'
;MDKRQQYALIQRRKGELAKALREGLSKFTQLGIRADVYVPKGRDNVAYLLIDEDDLTKFFQRRTVSKMRKLGKDINVKSSIKDDVLITKIVSRAEVNEEEVDKDINRVKGELNKMKIRSEVFVDVKDYVNLTFLMDVNSIVEYFDRQVKKTIESRRIKVLTTVYRENNVLVVRFAK
;
A
#
# COMPACT_ATOMS: atom_id res chain seq x y z
N MET A 1 13.03 -12.30 -1.51
CA MET A 1 13.82 -13.19 -0.60
C MET A 1 12.97 -14.41 -0.20
N ASP A 2 13.55 -15.59 0.11
CA ASP A 2 12.75 -16.74 0.60
C ASP A 2 12.29 -16.48 2.06
N LYS A 3 11.07 -16.92 2.42
CA LYS A 3 10.51 -16.80 3.78
C LYS A 3 11.49 -17.33 4.82
N ARG A 4 12.16 -18.46 4.55
CA ARG A 4 13.16 -19.06 5.46
C ARG A 4 14.33 -18.11 5.74
N GLN A 5 14.80 -17.40 4.73
CA GLN A 5 15.89 -16.42 4.86
C GLN A 5 15.45 -15.19 5.66
N GLN A 6 14.22 -14.69 5.44
CA GLN A 6 13.65 -13.59 6.22
C GLN A 6 13.53 -13.96 7.71
N TYR A 7 13.03 -15.16 8.02
CA TYR A 7 12.95 -15.65 9.40
C TYR A 7 14.33 -15.80 10.05
N ALA A 8 15.33 -16.28 9.31
CA ALA A 8 16.71 -16.36 9.80
C ALA A 8 17.29 -14.97 10.13
N LEU A 9 17.01 -13.94 9.32
CA LEU A 9 17.42 -12.56 9.61
C LEU A 9 16.74 -12.00 10.86
N ILE A 10 15.45 -12.26 11.04
CA ILE A 10 14.70 -11.87 12.24
C ILE A 10 15.25 -12.58 13.48
N GLN A 11 15.56 -13.87 13.39
CA GLN A 11 16.11 -14.65 14.51
C GLN A 11 17.51 -14.20 14.93
N ARG A 12 18.32 -13.68 13.99
CA ARG A 12 19.62 -13.07 14.30
C ARG A 12 19.50 -11.79 15.14
N ARG A 13 18.31 -11.16 15.17
CA ARG A 13 18.03 -10.02 16.04
C ARG A 13 17.39 -10.50 17.35
N LYS A 14 17.86 -9.94 18.46
CA LYS A 14 17.25 -10.12 19.80
C LYS A 14 16.54 -8.83 20.22
N GLY A 15 15.50 -8.95 21.03
CA GLY A 15 14.80 -7.82 21.64
C GLY A 15 13.80 -7.11 20.73
N GLU A 16 13.67 -5.80 20.91
CA GLU A 16 12.56 -4.98 20.37
C GLU A 16 12.56 -4.88 18.83
N LEU A 17 13.72 -4.83 18.18
CA LEU A 17 13.79 -4.80 16.70
C LEU A 17 13.25 -6.08 16.06
N ALA A 18 13.51 -7.25 16.66
CA ALA A 18 12.98 -8.51 16.15
C ALA A 18 11.46 -8.58 16.30
N LYS A 19 10.90 -8.04 17.40
CA LYS A 19 9.45 -7.91 17.57
C LYS A 19 8.85 -6.96 16.53
N ALA A 20 9.47 -5.80 16.33
CA ALA A 20 9.02 -4.80 15.35
C ALA A 20 8.97 -5.36 13.93
N LEU A 21 10.03 -6.07 13.50
CA LEU A 21 10.07 -6.72 12.19
C LEU A 21 8.97 -7.77 12.03
N ARG A 22 8.70 -8.60 13.05
CA ARG A 22 7.63 -9.62 12.99
C ARG A 22 6.25 -8.99 12.89
N GLU A 23 5.96 -8.01 13.74
CA GLU A 23 4.65 -7.34 13.74
C GLU A 23 4.44 -6.54 12.44
N GLY A 24 5.47 -5.83 11.98
CA GLY A 24 5.44 -5.12 10.70
C GLY A 24 5.21 -6.08 9.52
N LEU A 25 6.01 -7.14 9.41
CA LEU A 25 5.87 -8.14 8.35
C LEU A 25 4.50 -8.82 8.37
N SER A 26 4.00 -9.17 9.56
CA SER A 26 2.65 -9.73 9.75
C SER A 26 1.58 -8.76 9.26
N LYS A 27 1.70 -7.47 9.60
CA LYS A 27 0.76 -6.42 9.17
C LYS A 27 0.71 -6.28 7.65
N PHE A 28 1.86 -6.21 6.98
CA PHE A 28 1.90 -6.12 5.51
C PHE A 28 1.36 -7.40 4.85
N THR A 29 1.68 -8.57 5.41
CA THR A 29 1.13 -9.85 4.94
C THR A 29 -0.40 -9.88 5.02
N GLN A 30 -0.99 -9.38 6.11
CA GLN A 30 -2.45 -9.27 6.27
C GLN A 30 -3.10 -8.34 5.22
N LEU A 31 -2.36 -7.34 4.75
CA LEU A 31 -2.81 -6.44 3.68
C LEU A 31 -2.60 -7.03 2.27
N GLY A 32 -1.98 -8.23 2.18
CA GLY A 32 -1.58 -8.84 0.92
C GLY A 32 -0.46 -8.07 0.22
N ILE A 33 0.41 -7.43 1.00
CA ILE A 33 1.59 -6.68 0.53
C ILE A 33 2.81 -7.51 0.89
N ARG A 34 3.65 -7.82 -0.11
CA ARG A 34 4.94 -8.46 0.14
C ARG A 34 5.92 -7.40 0.67
N ALA A 35 6.64 -7.77 1.72
CA ALA A 35 7.72 -6.97 2.28
C ALA A 35 8.95 -7.85 2.45
N ASP A 36 10.12 -7.31 2.12
CA ASP A 36 11.42 -7.94 2.34
C ASP A 36 12.13 -7.34 3.56
N VAL A 37 12.72 -8.21 4.37
CA VAL A 37 13.48 -7.80 5.55
C VAL A 37 14.91 -7.46 5.14
N TYR A 38 15.36 -6.25 5.47
CA TYR A 38 16.76 -5.86 5.28
C TYR A 38 17.39 -5.41 6.59
N VAL A 39 18.61 -5.87 6.82
CA VAL A 39 19.38 -5.57 8.02
C VAL A 39 20.82 -5.27 7.59
N PRO A 40 21.32 -4.03 7.73
CA PRO A 40 22.68 -3.70 7.34
C PRO A 40 23.68 -4.46 8.21
N LYS A 41 24.76 -4.96 7.58
CA LYS A 41 25.89 -5.54 8.30
C LYS A 41 26.55 -4.46 9.19
N GLY A 42 26.84 -4.80 10.45
CA GLY A 42 27.51 -3.91 11.39
C GLY A 42 26.65 -2.80 12.00
N ARG A 43 25.34 -2.71 11.69
CA ARG A 43 24.41 -1.77 12.34
C ARG A 43 23.36 -2.53 13.16
N ASP A 44 23.64 -2.71 14.45
CA ASP A 44 22.81 -3.55 15.32
C ASP A 44 21.55 -2.88 15.88
N ASN A 45 21.46 -1.57 15.71
CA ASN A 45 20.35 -0.75 16.19
C ASN A 45 19.33 -0.38 15.11
N VAL A 46 19.46 -0.88 13.87
CA VAL A 46 18.53 -0.55 12.78
C VAL A 46 18.14 -1.79 11.97
N ALA A 47 16.88 -1.85 11.57
CA ALA A 47 16.35 -2.83 10.62
C ALA A 47 15.27 -2.21 9.72
N TYR A 48 15.00 -2.85 8.59
CA TYR A 48 14.11 -2.32 7.56
C TYR A 48 13.14 -3.39 7.06
N LEU A 49 11.93 -2.95 6.70
CA LEU A 49 11.08 -3.64 5.75
C LEU A 49 11.08 -2.83 4.45
N LEU A 50 11.28 -3.51 3.33
CA LEU A 50 11.28 -2.94 1.99
C LEU A 50 10.06 -3.47 1.26
N ILE A 51 9.24 -2.56 0.73
CA ILE A 51 8.03 -2.90 -0.02
C ILE A 51 8.20 -2.33 -1.42
N ASP A 52 8.13 -3.20 -2.42
CA ASP A 52 8.16 -2.78 -3.83
C ASP A 52 6.92 -1.96 -4.18
N GLU A 53 7.10 -0.93 -5.00
CA GLU A 53 5.98 -0.12 -5.50
C GLU A 53 4.93 -0.96 -6.23
N ASP A 54 5.33 -2.03 -6.90
CA ASP A 54 4.42 -2.98 -7.54
C ASP A 54 3.45 -3.65 -6.54
N ASP A 55 3.90 -3.93 -5.31
CA ASP A 55 3.03 -4.47 -4.28
C ASP A 55 2.09 -3.40 -3.70
N LEU A 56 2.54 -2.15 -3.65
CA LEU A 56 1.68 -1.01 -3.30
C LEU A 56 0.61 -0.75 -4.35
N THR A 57 0.97 -0.73 -5.64
CA THR A 57 0.01 -0.54 -6.74
C THR A 57 -1.03 -1.63 -6.73
N LYS A 58 -0.62 -2.90 -6.57
CA LYS A 58 -1.56 -4.04 -6.43
C LYS A 58 -2.49 -3.90 -5.23
N PHE A 59 -2.01 -3.39 -4.09
CA PHE A 59 -2.86 -3.16 -2.92
C PHE A 59 -3.99 -2.17 -3.21
N PHE A 60 -3.68 -1.02 -3.79
CA PHE A 60 -4.67 0.00 -4.14
C PHE A 60 -5.57 -0.46 -5.28
N GLN A 61 -5.01 -1.12 -6.30
CA GLN A 61 -5.75 -1.72 -7.40
C GLN A 61 -6.85 -2.66 -6.90
N ARG A 62 -6.50 -3.60 -5.99
CA ARG A 62 -7.48 -4.54 -5.41
C ARG A 62 -8.61 -3.82 -4.68
N ARG A 63 -8.29 -2.77 -3.92
CA ARG A 63 -9.30 -2.00 -3.19
C ARG A 63 -10.25 -1.28 -4.13
N THR A 64 -9.72 -0.54 -5.11
CA THR A 64 -10.52 0.16 -6.11
C THR A 64 -11.42 -0.80 -6.86
N VAL A 65 -10.86 -1.89 -7.40
CA VAL A 65 -11.61 -2.90 -8.17
C VAL A 65 -12.71 -3.56 -7.35
N SER A 66 -12.45 -3.88 -6.07
CA SER A 66 -13.45 -4.53 -5.21
C SER A 66 -14.75 -3.72 -5.01
N LYS A 67 -14.68 -2.41 -5.26
CA LYS A 67 -15.81 -1.48 -5.18
C LYS A 67 -16.44 -1.19 -6.54
N MET A 68 -15.75 -1.45 -7.64
CA MET A 68 -16.25 -1.27 -9.01
C MET A 68 -17.05 -2.47 -9.50
N ARG A 69 -18.05 -2.89 -8.72
CA ARG A 69 -18.81 -4.11 -9.01
C ARG A 69 -19.71 -3.95 -10.24
N LYS A 70 -20.17 -2.72 -10.49
CA LYS A 70 -21.09 -2.41 -11.59
C LYS A 70 -20.44 -2.48 -12.97
N LEU A 71 -19.12 -2.30 -13.04
CA LEU A 71 -18.36 -2.44 -14.29
C LEU A 71 -18.24 -3.89 -14.77
N GLY A 72 -18.78 -4.86 -14.02
CA GLY A 72 -18.80 -6.27 -14.41
C GLY A 72 -17.43 -6.95 -14.29
N LYS A 73 -17.32 -8.13 -14.92
CA LYS A 73 -16.07 -8.92 -14.95
C LYS A 73 -15.12 -8.49 -16.07
N ASP A 74 -15.61 -7.75 -17.06
CA ASP A 74 -14.83 -7.30 -18.22
C ASP A 74 -14.24 -5.91 -17.98
N ILE A 75 -13.34 -5.85 -16.99
CA ILE A 75 -12.59 -4.65 -16.66
C ILE A 75 -11.11 -4.86 -16.95
N ASN A 76 -10.52 -3.92 -17.65
CA ASN A 76 -9.08 -3.82 -17.79
C ASN A 76 -8.56 -2.80 -16.80
N VAL A 77 -7.62 -3.20 -15.94
CA VAL A 77 -7.10 -2.35 -14.87
C VAL A 77 -5.58 -2.29 -14.97
N LYS A 78 -5.05 -1.07 -15.04
CA LYS A 78 -3.62 -0.80 -15.04
C LYS A 78 -3.29 0.20 -13.95
N SER A 79 -2.31 -0.14 -13.12
CA SER A 79 -1.82 0.73 -12.06
C SER A 79 -0.32 0.94 -12.19
N SER A 80 0.14 2.15 -11.94
CA SER A 80 1.56 2.53 -11.97
C SER A 80 1.80 3.75 -11.09
N ILE A 81 3.03 3.92 -10.60
CA ILE A 81 3.45 5.17 -9.96
C ILE A 81 4.27 5.98 -10.97
N LYS A 82 3.94 7.26 -11.12
CA LYS A 82 4.65 8.21 -11.97
C LYS A 82 4.66 9.57 -11.27
N ASP A 83 5.83 10.20 -11.18
CA ASP A 83 6.00 11.56 -10.64
C ASP A 83 5.26 11.79 -9.30
N ASP A 84 5.49 10.90 -8.32
CA ASP A 84 4.84 10.91 -6.99
C ASP A 84 3.30 10.74 -6.99
N VAL A 85 2.73 10.25 -8.09
CA VAL A 85 1.30 9.93 -8.19
C VAL A 85 1.13 8.45 -8.51
N LEU A 86 0.33 7.75 -7.70
CA LEU A 86 -0.17 6.42 -8.02
C LEU A 86 -1.41 6.59 -8.90
N ILE A 87 -1.27 6.15 -10.14
CA ILE A 87 -2.31 6.18 -11.16
C ILE A 87 -2.94 4.79 -11.23
N THR A 88 -4.26 4.69 -11.12
CA THR A 88 -5.02 3.47 -11.42
C THR A 88 -6.07 3.77 -12.47
N LYS A 89 -5.86 3.23 -13.67
CA LYS A 89 -6.77 3.35 -14.80
C LYS A 89 -7.62 2.09 -14.92
N ILE A 90 -8.93 2.27 -15.04
CA ILE A 90 -9.91 1.22 -15.26
C ILE A 90 -10.64 1.52 -16.57
N VAL A 91 -10.70 0.55 -17.46
CA VAL A 91 -11.47 0.62 -18.71
C VAL A 91 -12.46 -0.53 -18.72
N SER A 92 -13.73 -0.24 -18.95
CA SER A 92 -14.81 -1.22 -19.04
C SER A 92 -15.66 -0.96 -20.28
N ARG A 93 -16.08 -2.04 -20.94
CA ARG A 93 -17.06 -2.02 -22.04
C ARG A 93 -18.49 -2.27 -21.56
N ALA A 94 -18.71 -2.35 -20.25
CA ALA A 94 -20.04 -2.56 -19.71
C ALA A 94 -20.94 -1.37 -20.02
N GLU A 95 -22.15 -1.66 -20.50
CA GLU A 95 -23.23 -0.68 -20.58
C GLU A 95 -23.71 -0.37 -19.17
N VAL A 96 -23.29 0.77 -18.63
CA VAL A 96 -23.65 1.23 -17.29
C VAL A 96 -24.05 2.70 -17.34
N ASN A 97 -25.01 3.06 -16.49
CA ASN A 97 -25.41 4.46 -16.26
C ASN A 97 -24.33 5.17 -15.41
N GLU A 98 -24.01 6.42 -15.76
CA GLU A 98 -23.13 7.33 -15.01
C GLU A 98 -23.44 7.39 -13.50
N GLU A 99 -24.71 7.47 -13.10
CA GLU A 99 -25.12 7.52 -11.70
C GLU A 99 -24.71 6.28 -10.90
N GLU A 100 -24.70 5.10 -11.53
CA GLU A 100 -24.25 3.87 -10.87
C GLU A 100 -22.73 3.86 -10.69
N VAL A 101 -22.01 4.34 -11.71
CA VAL A 101 -20.56 4.50 -11.68
C VAL A 101 -20.16 5.51 -10.61
N ASP A 102 -20.87 6.63 -10.50
CA ASP A 102 -20.65 7.65 -9.47
C ASP A 102 -20.83 7.12 -8.05
N LYS A 103 -21.82 6.26 -7.81
CA LYS A 103 -21.99 5.62 -6.49
C LYS A 103 -20.77 4.76 -6.12
N ASP A 104 -20.23 3.99 -7.06
CA ASP A 104 -19.04 3.17 -6.82
C ASP A 104 -17.77 4.02 -6.66
N ILE A 105 -17.62 5.08 -7.45
CA ILE A 105 -16.54 6.07 -7.29
C ILE A 105 -16.59 6.71 -5.91
N ASN A 106 -17.77 7.15 -5.45
CA ASN A 106 -17.93 7.78 -4.15
C ASN A 106 -17.60 6.82 -3.00
N ARG A 107 -17.84 5.51 -3.16
CA ARG A 107 -17.38 4.50 -2.20
C ARG A 107 -15.85 4.42 -2.15
N VAL A 108 -15.17 4.44 -3.30
CA VAL A 108 -13.71 4.45 -3.35
C VAL A 108 -13.15 5.73 -2.73
N LYS A 109 -13.66 6.90 -3.13
CA LYS A 109 -13.28 8.20 -2.55
C LYS A 109 -13.46 8.22 -1.04
N GLY A 110 -14.59 7.71 -0.55
CA GLY A 110 -14.85 7.59 0.89
C GLY A 110 -13.86 6.70 1.63
N GLU A 111 -13.39 5.61 1.01
CA GLU A 111 -12.37 4.73 1.58
C GLU A 111 -10.98 5.39 1.60
N LEU A 112 -10.58 6.04 0.50
CA LEU A 112 -9.32 6.79 0.43
C LEU A 112 -9.31 7.94 1.44
N ASN A 113 -10.43 8.65 1.60
CA ASN A 113 -10.55 9.71 2.60
C ASN A 113 -10.42 9.18 4.04
N LYS A 114 -10.98 8.01 4.36
CA LYS A 114 -10.77 7.36 5.68
C LYS A 114 -9.31 7.00 5.93
N MET A 115 -8.54 6.72 4.88
CA MET A 115 -7.10 6.51 4.94
C MET A 115 -6.30 7.82 4.99
N LYS A 116 -6.98 8.96 4.78
CA LYS A 116 -6.41 10.30 4.54
C LYS A 116 -5.46 10.32 3.35
N ILE A 117 -5.83 9.62 2.28
CA ILE A 117 -5.11 9.64 1.01
C ILE A 117 -5.73 10.72 0.14
N ARG A 118 -4.89 11.66 -0.32
CA ARG A 118 -5.33 12.69 -1.27
C ARG A 118 -5.49 12.03 -2.63
N SER A 119 -6.66 12.20 -3.24
CA SER A 119 -6.96 11.54 -4.50
C SER A 119 -7.90 12.36 -5.37
N GLU A 120 -7.71 12.24 -6.68
CA GLU A 120 -8.61 12.76 -7.71
C GLU A 120 -9.12 11.61 -8.58
N VAL A 121 -10.31 11.78 -9.14
CA VAL A 121 -10.92 10.77 -10.02
C VAL A 121 -11.46 11.45 -11.25
N PHE A 122 -11.02 10.99 -12.41
CA PHE A 122 -11.52 11.40 -13.71
C PHE A 122 -12.40 10.30 -14.28
N VAL A 123 -13.53 10.69 -14.85
CA VAL A 123 -14.55 9.82 -15.40
C VAL A 123 -14.82 10.27 -16.83
N ASP A 124 -14.75 9.34 -17.78
CA ASP A 124 -15.11 9.54 -19.17
C ASP A 124 -16.01 8.38 -19.59
N VAL A 125 -17.29 8.67 -19.82
CA VAL A 125 -18.31 7.71 -20.25
C VAL A 125 -18.73 8.10 -21.66
N LYS A 126 -18.17 7.41 -22.65
CA LYS A 126 -18.55 7.53 -24.07
C LYS A 126 -18.94 6.15 -24.59
N ASP A 127 -18.20 5.64 -25.58
CA ASP A 127 -18.34 4.27 -26.09
C ASP A 127 -17.86 3.20 -25.09
N TYR A 128 -17.11 3.62 -24.07
CA TYR A 128 -16.62 2.80 -22.96
C TYR A 128 -16.52 3.67 -21.71
N VAL A 129 -16.53 3.02 -20.55
CA VAL A 129 -16.27 3.68 -19.26
C VAL A 129 -14.77 3.68 -19.01
N ASN A 130 -14.20 4.87 -18.84
CA ASN A 130 -12.80 5.06 -18.50
C ASN A 130 -12.70 5.86 -17.20
N LEU A 131 -12.16 5.22 -16.16
CA LEU A 131 -11.93 5.80 -14.86
C LEU A 131 -10.43 5.93 -14.61
N THR A 132 -9.99 7.10 -14.17
CA THR A 132 -8.61 7.30 -13.76
C THR A 132 -8.57 7.84 -12.34
N PHE A 133 -8.05 7.02 -11.42
CA PHE A 133 -7.77 7.40 -10.04
C PHE A 133 -6.33 7.90 -9.95
N LEU A 134 -6.15 9.11 -9.46
CA LEU A 134 -4.86 9.68 -9.09
C LEU A 134 -4.78 9.70 -7.57
N MET A 135 -3.71 9.18 -6.99
CA MET A 135 -3.47 9.19 -5.55
C MET A 135 -2.07 9.73 -5.27
N ASP A 136 -1.97 10.70 -4.37
CA ASP A 136 -0.70 11.31 -3.97
C ASP A 136 0.12 10.31 -3.13
N VAL A 137 1.33 9.99 -3.61
CA VAL A 137 2.22 9.02 -2.96
C VAL A 137 2.66 9.50 -1.59
N ASN A 138 2.80 10.81 -1.36
CA ASN A 138 3.15 11.33 -0.03
C ASN A 138 2.07 10.97 1.01
N SER A 139 0.79 11.18 0.67
CA SER A 139 -0.31 10.78 1.54
C SER A 139 -0.40 9.25 1.76
N ILE A 140 0.03 8.45 0.78
CA ILE A 140 0.17 6.99 0.91
C ILE A 140 1.29 6.64 1.90
N VAL A 141 2.47 7.28 1.78
CA VAL A 141 3.60 7.10 2.70
C VAL A 141 3.16 7.43 4.13
N GLU A 142 2.50 8.57 4.32
CA GLU A 142 1.96 8.97 5.63
C GLU A 142 0.91 7.98 6.17
N TYR A 143 0.05 7.43 5.30
CA TYR A 143 -0.90 6.41 5.70
C TYR A 143 -0.17 5.19 6.28
N PHE A 144 0.84 4.67 5.58
CA PHE A 144 1.61 3.53 6.08
C PHE A 144 2.43 3.88 7.32
N ASP A 145 2.99 5.09 7.42
CA ASP A 145 3.66 5.57 8.64
C ASP A 145 2.73 5.48 9.85
N ARG A 146 1.52 6.04 9.74
CA ARG A 146 0.49 5.96 10.80
C ARG A 146 0.11 4.52 11.13
N GLN A 147 -0.07 3.65 10.12
CA GLN A 147 -0.45 2.26 10.35
C GLN A 147 0.64 1.47 11.07
N VAL A 148 1.91 1.64 10.68
CA VAL A 148 3.03 0.92 11.31
C VAL A 148 3.24 1.45 12.72
N LYS A 149 3.29 2.77 12.93
CA LYS A 149 3.43 3.36 14.28
C LYS A 149 2.35 2.87 15.23
N LYS A 150 1.08 2.92 14.80
CA LYS A 150 -0.04 2.37 15.59
C LYS A 150 0.17 0.89 15.95
N THR A 151 0.69 0.10 15.02
CA THR A 151 0.97 -1.33 15.26
C THR A 151 2.06 -1.50 16.32
N ILE A 152 3.18 -0.80 16.19
CA ILE A 152 4.32 -0.84 17.14
C ILE A 152 3.90 -0.36 18.54
N GLU A 153 3.20 0.77 18.62
CA GLU A 153 2.70 1.36 19.87
C GLU A 153 1.71 0.43 20.58
N SER A 154 0.75 -0.14 19.85
CA SER A 154 -0.25 -1.05 20.41
C SER A 154 0.36 -2.32 21.03
N ARG A 155 1.53 -2.72 20.53
CA ARG A 155 2.32 -3.86 21.02
C ARG A 155 3.35 -3.47 22.09
N ARG A 156 3.40 -2.19 22.48
CA ARG A 156 4.36 -1.61 23.44
C ARG A 156 5.81 -1.89 23.05
N ILE A 157 6.10 -1.93 21.75
CA ILE A 157 7.44 -2.20 21.23
C ILE A 157 8.23 -0.89 21.26
N LYS A 158 9.39 -0.90 21.94
CA LYS A 158 10.22 0.30 22.17
C LYS A 158 11.23 0.51 21.05
N VAL A 159 10.74 0.89 19.86
CA VAL A 159 11.56 1.27 18.71
C VAL A 159 11.02 2.55 18.07
N LEU A 160 11.93 3.38 17.59
CA LEU A 160 11.61 4.47 16.68
C LEU A 160 11.24 3.88 15.32
N THR A 161 10.15 4.38 14.74
CA THR A 161 9.64 3.94 13.45
C THR A 161 9.50 5.13 12.51
N THR A 162 9.96 4.96 11.28
CA THR A 162 9.81 5.96 10.22
C THR A 162 9.52 5.25 8.91
N VAL A 163 8.52 5.74 8.17
CA VAL A 163 8.22 5.26 6.82
C VAL A 163 8.52 6.35 5.81
N TYR A 164 9.22 6.00 4.73
CA TYR A 164 9.58 6.91 3.64
C TYR A 164 9.72 6.16 2.32
N ARG A 165 9.78 6.90 1.21
CA ARG A 165 10.00 6.36 -0.14
C ARG A 165 11.46 6.58 -0.54
N GLU A 166 12.09 5.56 -1.12
CA GLU A 166 13.46 5.63 -1.64
C GLU A 166 13.58 4.68 -2.84
N ASN A 167 14.12 5.13 -3.98
CA ASN A 167 14.47 4.28 -5.13
C ASN A 167 13.42 3.20 -5.50
N ASN A 168 12.16 3.61 -5.72
CA ASN A 168 11.02 2.76 -6.07
C ASN A 168 10.56 1.74 -5.00
N VAL A 169 10.98 1.92 -3.76
CA VAL A 169 10.52 1.13 -2.62
C VAL A 169 9.97 2.03 -1.51
N LEU A 170 8.93 1.53 -0.83
CA LEU A 170 8.52 2.06 0.46
C LEU A 170 9.33 1.37 1.55
N VAL A 171 10.06 2.19 2.30
CA VAL A 171 10.95 1.75 3.35
C VAL A 171 10.30 1.99 4.70
N VAL A 172 10.21 0.95 5.52
CA VAL A 172 9.85 1.03 6.93
C VAL A 172 11.10 0.80 7.75
N ARG A 173 11.62 1.86 8.37
CA ARG A 173 12.80 1.82 9.22
C ARG A 173 12.39 1.66 10.68
N PHE A 174 13.00 0.67 11.35
CA PHE A 174 12.95 0.50 12.79
C PHE A 174 14.33 0.78 13.39
N ALA A 175 14.38 1.62 14.42
CA ALA A 175 15.62 1.93 15.14
C ALA A 175 15.43 1.81 16.66
N LYS A 176 16.44 1.28 17.34
CA LYS A 176 16.49 1.21 18.81
C LYS A 176 17.05 2.49 19.39
#